data_AF-A0A1D9C7F8-F1
#
_entry.id   AF-A0A1D9C7F8-F1
#
_cell.length_a   1.000
_cell.length_b   1.000
_cell.length_c   1.000
_cell.angle_alpha   90.00
_cell.angle_beta   90.00
_cell.angle_gamma   90.00
#
_symmetry.space_group_name_H-M   'P 1'
#
loop_
_entity.id
_entity.type
_entity.pdbx_description
1 polymer ?
#
loop_
_entity_poly.entity_id
_entity_poly.type
_entity_poly.pdbx_seq_one_letter_code
_entity_poly.pdbx_strand_id
1 'polypeptide(L)'
;MIHGESYKPIIAEVAKMALGEENIIEGVFVSHLLLDKNDPQRVAGAVGFSVREPKFYIFKAKAVILATGGATLLFRPRSTGEGMGRIWYAVFNTGSGYAMAIEAGAHTCQMEHRFIPARFKDGYGPVG
;
A
#
# COMPACT_ATOMS: atom_id res chain seq x y z
N MET A 1 -20.18 22.45 -0.90
CA MET A 1 -19.68 21.57 0.18
C MET A 1 -19.51 20.19 -0.44
N ILE A 2 -18.37 19.53 -0.24
CA ILE A 2 -18.16 18.15 -0.68
C ILE A 2 -18.49 17.27 0.53
N HIS A 3 -19.26 16.19 0.34
CA HIS A 3 -19.68 15.28 1.40
C HIS A 3 -19.09 13.89 1.10
N GLY A 4 -17.89 13.64 1.63
CA GLY A 4 -17.13 12.42 1.37
C GLY A 4 -16.44 11.87 2.62
N GLU A 5 -16.85 12.28 3.81
CA GLU A 5 -16.19 11.90 5.07
C GLU A 5 -16.25 10.38 5.30
N SER A 6 -17.35 9.76 4.87
CA SER A 6 -17.59 8.32 4.99
C SER A 6 -17.21 7.55 3.72
N TYR A 7 -16.47 8.15 2.78
CA TYR A 7 -16.16 7.49 1.50
C TYR A 7 -15.43 6.15 1.70
N LYS A 8 -14.39 6.11 2.54
CA LYS A 8 -13.68 4.85 2.83
C LYS A 8 -14.54 3.85 3.63
N PRO A 9 -15.22 4.24 4.73
CA PRO A 9 -16.14 3.34 5.43
C PRO A 9 -17.18 2.67 4.53
N ILE A 10 -17.87 3.44 3.67
CA ILE A 10 -18.91 2.90 2.76
C ILE A 10 -18.32 1.87 1.81
N ILE A 11 -17.19 2.18 1.16
CA ILE A 11 -16.57 1.23 0.22
C ILE A 11 -15.99 0.01 0.94
N ALA A 12 -15.48 0.18 2.15
CA ALA A 12 -14.98 -0.94 2.96
C ALA A 12 -16.10 -1.90 3.37
N GLU A 13 -17.27 -1.38 3.74
CA GLU A 13 -18.45 -2.18 4.06
C GLU A 13 -18.89 -3.03 2.88
N VAL A 14 -19.02 -2.43 1.68
CA VAL A 14 -19.39 -3.14 0.46
C VAL A 14 -18.37 -4.24 0.12
N ALA A 15 -17.07 -3.95 0.25
CA ALA A 15 -16.03 -4.95 0.01
C ALA A 15 -16.08 -6.10 1.02
N LYS A 16 -16.33 -5.79 2.31
CA LYS A 16 -16.49 -6.78 3.38
C LYS A 16 -17.71 -7.67 3.14
N MET A 17 -18.84 -7.10 2.72
CA MET A 17 -20.05 -7.86 2.38
C MET A 17 -19.83 -8.78 1.17
N ALA A 18 -19.08 -8.32 0.17
CA ALA A 18 -18.84 -9.09 -1.05
C ALA A 18 -17.84 -10.26 -0.84
N LEU A 19 -16.80 -10.06 -0.02
CA LEU A 19 -15.75 -11.06 0.20
C LEU A 19 -16.02 -12.00 1.38
N GLY A 20 -16.81 -11.58 2.38
CA GLY A 20 -16.88 -12.26 3.67
C GLY A 20 -15.72 -11.86 4.59
N GLU A 21 -16.01 -11.63 5.87
CA GLU A 21 -15.03 -11.18 6.86
C GLU A 21 -13.92 -12.20 7.10
N GLU A 22 -14.24 -13.49 7.00
CA GLU A 22 -13.30 -14.60 7.14
C GLU A 22 -12.20 -14.62 6.08
N ASN A 23 -12.43 -13.96 4.93
CA ASN A 23 -11.46 -13.83 3.84
C ASN A 23 -10.64 -12.53 3.93
N ILE A 24 -10.84 -11.73 4.98
CA ILE A 24 -10.13 -10.46 5.22
C ILE A 24 -9.24 -10.62 6.44
N ILE A 25 -7.94 -10.46 6.23
CA ILE A 25 -6.94 -10.56 7.29
C ILE A 25 -6.31 -9.19 7.50
N GLU A 26 -6.66 -8.55 8.61
CA GLU A 26 -6.12 -7.26 9.01
C GLU A 26 -4.93 -7.39 9.98
N GLY A 27 -4.16 -6.31 10.15
CA GLY A 27 -3.00 -6.32 11.05
C GLY A 27 -1.83 -7.19 10.56
N VAL A 28 -1.78 -7.49 9.27
CA VAL A 28 -0.69 -8.22 8.62
C VAL A 28 0.01 -7.32 7.62
N PHE A 29 1.33 -7.23 7.71
CA PHE A 29 2.16 -6.54 6.72
C PHE A 29 2.78 -7.57 5.77
N VAL A 30 2.54 -7.40 4.47
CA VAL A 30 3.11 -8.24 3.40
C VAL A 30 4.40 -7.58 2.91
N SER A 31 5.50 -8.33 2.93
CA SER A 31 6.84 -7.78 2.63
C SER A 31 7.45 -8.29 1.32
N HIS A 32 7.22 -9.56 0.95
CA HIS A 32 7.83 -10.15 -0.25
C HIS A 32 6.83 -11.02 -1.01
N LEU A 33 7.02 -11.11 -2.33
CA LEU A 33 6.35 -12.10 -3.17
C LEU A 33 7.10 -13.43 -3.15
N LEU A 34 6.36 -14.51 -3.41
CA LEU A 34 6.92 -15.83 -3.66
C LEU A 34 6.80 -16.12 -5.15
N LEU A 35 7.89 -16.58 -5.77
CA LEU A 35 7.91 -17.04 -7.15
C LEU A 35 7.75 -18.57 -7.22
N ASP A 36 7.25 -19.06 -8.34
CA ASP A 36 7.12 -20.49 -8.59
C ASP A 36 8.50 -21.14 -8.65
N LYS A 37 8.64 -22.30 -8.02
CA LYS A 37 9.90 -23.04 -7.96
C LYS A 37 10.38 -23.48 -9.35
N ASN A 38 9.45 -23.76 -10.25
CA ASN A 38 9.70 -24.30 -11.57
C ASN A 38 9.65 -23.24 -12.68
N ASP A 39 9.07 -22.07 -12.38
CA ASP A 39 8.97 -20.95 -13.31
C ASP A 39 9.33 -19.63 -12.59
N PRO A 40 10.55 -19.10 -12.77
CA PRO A 40 11.00 -17.89 -12.10
C PRO A 40 10.25 -16.62 -12.53
N GLN A 41 9.42 -16.67 -13.59
CA GLN A 41 8.61 -15.54 -14.04
C GLN A 41 7.16 -15.60 -13.52
N ARG A 42 6.81 -16.64 -12.76
CA ARG A 42 5.45 -16.86 -12.28
C ARG A 42 5.36 -16.60 -10.78
N VAL A 43 4.35 -15.83 -10.36
CA VAL A 43 4.03 -15.65 -8.93
C VAL A 43 3.36 -16.91 -8.37
N ALA A 44 3.76 -17.29 -7.15
CA ALA A 44 3.20 -18.41 -6.38
C ALA A 44 2.55 -17.97 -5.06
N GLY A 45 2.70 -16.70 -4.67
CA GLY A 45 2.15 -16.20 -3.42
C GLY A 45 2.87 -14.99 -2.84
N ALA A 46 2.77 -14.83 -1.53
CA ALA A 46 3.45 -13.77 -0.78
C ALA A 46 3.70 -14.19 0.66
N VAL A 47 4.61 -13.50 1.33
CA VAL A 47 4.88 -13.67 2.76
C VAL A 47 4.69 -12.36 3.53
N GLY A 48 4.27 -12.50 4.78
CA GLY A 48 4.05 -11.36 5.66
C GLY A 48 4.11 -11.77 7.13
N PHE A 49 3.95 -10.80 8.01
CA PHE A 49 3.94 -11.02 9.45
C PHE A 49 2.86 -10.15 10.11
N SER A 50 2.31 -10.66 11.21
CA SER A 50 1.38 -9.88 12.02
C SER A 50 2.13 -8.79 12.78
N VAL A 51 1.50 -7.62 12.87
CA VAL A 51 1.95 -6.52 13.74
C VAL A 51 1.26 -6.54 15.10
N ARG A 52 0.43 -7.55 15.37
CA ARG A 52 -0.33 -7.70 16.63
C ARG A 52 0.06 -8.92 17.44
N GLU A 53 0.62 -9.94 16.81
CA GLU A 53 1.01 -11.21 17.43
C GLU A 53 2.25 -11.79 16.74
N PRO A 54 3.04 -12.65 17.39
CA PRO A 54 4.22 -13.29 16.80
C PRO A 54 3.83 -14.40 15.81
N LYS A 55 3.18 -14.01 14.70
CA LYS A 55 2.70 -14.92 13.65
C LYS A 55 3.26 -14.53 12.29
N PHE A 56 3.87 -15.51 11.62
CA PHE A 56 4.32 -15.40 10.23
C PHE A 56 3.29 -16.01 9.28
N TYR A 57 3.01 -15.32 8.19
CA TYR A 57 2.03 -15.72 7.18
C TYR A 57 2.70 -16.12 5.87
N ILE A 58 2.26 -17.24 5.34
CA ILE A 58 2.62 -17.72 3.99
C ILE A 58 1.32 -17.84 3.20
N PHE A 59 1.12 -16.92 2.25
CA PHE A 59 -0.02 -16.95 1.34
C PHE A 59 0.40 -17.68 0.07
N LYS A 60 -0.27 -18.79 -0.25
CA LYS A 60 -0.12 -19.47 -1.56
C LYS A 60 -1.27 -19.04 -2.45
N ALA A 61 -0.97 -18.51 -3.63
CA ALA A 61 -1.97 -17.98 -4.53
C ALA A 61 -1.62 -18.25 -6.00
N LYS A 62 -2.65 -18.42 -6.84
CA LYS A 62 -2.48 -18.60 -8.30
C LYS A 62 -2.28 -17.28 -9.04
N ALA A 63 -2.76 -16.19 -8.43
CA ALA A 63 -2.65 -14.82 -8.90
C ALA A 63 -2.56 -13.90 -7.69
N VAL A 64 -1.78 -12.81 -7.80
CA VAL A 64 -1.58 -11.81 -6.74
C VAL A 64 -1.81 -10.43 -7.34
N ILE A 65 -2.54 -9.58 -6.62
CA ILE A 65 -2.80 -8.18 -7.00
C ILE A 65 -2.06 -7.28 -6.02
N LEU A 66 -1.18 -6.42 -6.54
CA LEU A 66 -0.49 -5.41 -5.74
C LEU A 66 -1.32 -4.13 -5.69
N ALA A 67 -1.97 -3.89 -4.54
CA ALA A 67 -2.83 -2.73 -4.30
C ALA A 67 -2.39 -1.89 -3.09
N THR A 68 -1.07 -1.75 -2.88
CA THR A 68 -0.48 -1.12 -1.69
C THR A 68 -0.43 0.41 -1.72
N GLY A 69 -1.00 1.03 -2.76
CA GLY A 69 -0.83 2.47 -3.02
C GLY A 69 0.58 2.82 -3.53
N GLY A 70 0.89 4.12 -3.48
CA GLY A 70 2.16 4.67 -3.98
C GLY A 70 3.30 4.63 -2.96
N ALA A 71 4.20 5.62 -3.05
CA ALA A 71 5.33 5.76 -2.14
C ALA A 71 5.47 7.20 -1.65
N THR A 72 5.68 7.36 -0.34
CA THR A 72 5.85 8.65 0.32
C THR A 72 7.01 8.62 1.31
N LEU A 73 7.40 9.78 1.84
CA LEU A 73 8.54 9.92 2.76
C LEU A 73 9.92 9.55 2.17
N LEU A 74 10.02 9.33 0.85
CA LEU A 74 11.32 9.18 0.15
C LEU A 74 12.13 10.48 0.14
N PHE A 75 11.45 11.63 0.07
CA PHE A 75 12.07 12.96 0.06
C PHE A 75 11.82 13.67 1.39
N ARG A 76 12.82 14.42 1.87
CA ARG A 76 12.68 15.23 3.09
C ARG A 76 11.50 16.22 2.94
N PRO A 77 10.46 16.16 3.79
CA PRO A 77 9.35 17.11 3.75
C PRO A 77 9.77 18.54 4.15
N ARG A 78 8.89 19.52 3.92
CA ARG A 78 9.13 20.91 4.34
C ARG A 78 9.10 21.10 5.86
N SER A 79 8.36 20.26 6.57
CA SER A 79 8.31 20.21 8.04
C SER A 79 9.03 18.96 8.52
N THR A 80 10.00 19.09 9.42
CA THR A 80 10.88 17.98 9.85
C THR A 80 10.75 17.60 11.33
N GLY A 81 9.94 18.33 12.10
CA GLY A 81 9.55 17.96 13.46
C GLY A 81 8.30 17.08 13.45
N GLU A 82 7.38 17.32 14.39
CA GLU A 82 6.07 16.64 14.44
C GLU A 82 5.27 16.77 13.13
N GLY A 83 5.52 17.84 12.38
CA GLY A 83 4.93 18.06 11.06
C GLY A 83 5.40 17.11 9.96
N MET A 84 6.36 16.22 10.21
CA MET A 84 6.90 15.29 9.20
C MET A 84 5.83 14.32 8.67
N GLY A 85 4.85 13.94 9.51
CA GLY A 85 3.69 13.14 9.08
C GLY A 85 2.71 13.91 8.19
N ARG A 86 2.83 15.25 8.12
CA ARG A 86 1.94 16.15 7.35
C ARG A 86 2.31 16.23 5.87
N ILE A 87 2.41 15.08 5.23
CA ILE A 87 2.64 14.99 3.79
C ILE A 87 1.33 15.05 3.01
N TRP A 88 1.41 15.47 1.74
CA TRP A 88 0.23 15.66 0.91
C TRP A 88 -0.45 14.33 0.51
N TYR A 89 0.33 13.29 0.21
CA TYR A 89 -0.20 11.97 -0.12
C TYR A 89 -0.27 11.09 1.13
N ALA A 90 -0.80 9.88 1.03
CA ALA A 90 -0.96 8.98 2.16
C ALA A 90 0.37 8.60 2.85
N VAL A 91 0.55 9.00 4.11
CA VAL A 91 1.75 8.69 4.93
C VAL A 91 1.97 7.20 5.18
N PHE A 92 0.88 6.43 5.14
CA PHE A 92 0.92 4.97 5.28
C PHE A 92 1.36 4.24 4.00
N ASN A 93 1.55 4.94 2.87
CA ASN A 93 2.05 4.37 1.63
C ASN A 93 3.58 4.52 1.55
N THR A 94 4.30 3.40 1.67
CA THR A 94 5.77 3.36 1.73
C THR A 94 6.42 2.73 0.49
N GLY A 95 5.65 2.48 -0.57
CA GLY A 95 6.17 1.87 -1.81
C GLY A 95 6.31 0.34 -1.77
N SER A 96 5.65 -0.35 -0.83
CA SER A 96 5.76 -1.82 -0.69
C SER A 96 5.48 -2.58 -1.99
N GLY A 97 4.43 -2.22 -2.72
CA GLY A 97 4.10 -2.85 -4.00
C GLY A 97 5.14 -2.60 -5.08
N TYR A 98 5.76 -1.41 -5.12
CA TYR A 98 6.85 -1.15 -6.07
C TYR A 98 8.07 -2.00 -5.74
N ALA A 99 8.48 -2.06 -4.47
CA ALA A 99 9.60 -2.89 -4.04
C ALA A 99 9.35 -4.37 -4.38
N MET A 100 8.19 -4.91 -3.97
CA MET A 100 7.81 -6.30 -4.26
C MET A 100 7.76 -6.62 -5.76
N ALA A 101 7.25 -5.69 -6.59
CA ALA A 101 7.21 -5.88 -8.04
C ALA A 101 8.62 -5.90 -8.64
N ILE A 102 9.47 -4.93 -8.26
CA ILE A 102 10.85 -4.82 -8.76
C ILE A 102 11.67 -6.04 -8.36
N GLU A 103 11.58 -6.46 -7.09
CA GLU A 103 12.30 -7.63 -6.57
C GLU A 103 11.83 -8.94 -7.23
N ALA A 104 10.55 -9.04 -7.59
CA ALA A 104 10.01 -10.16 -8.35
C ALA A 104 10.39 -10.13 -9.85
N GLY A 105 11.12 -9.12 -10.31
CA GLY A 105 11.52 -8.96 -11.72
C GLY A 105 10.41 -8.43 -12.63
N ALA A 106 9.33 -7.87 -12.06
CA ALA A 106 8.27 -7.25 -12.86
C ALA A 106 8.77 -5.94 -13.48
N HIS A 107 8.39 -5.69 -14.74
CA HIS A 107 8.72 -4.45 -15.41
C HIS A 107 7.99 -3.26 -14.77
N THR A 108 8.70 -2.16 -14.61
CA THR A 108 8.16 -0.87 -14.19
C THR A 108 8.25 0.12 -15.35
N CYS A 109 7.48 1.20 -15.29
CA CYS A 109 7.46 2.21 -16.34
C CYS A 109 7.32 3.59 -15.71
N GLN A 110 8.02 4.58 -16.27
CA GLN A 110 7.97 5.99 -15.84
C GLN A 110 8.29 6.19 -14.35
N MET A 111 9.21 5.42 -13.77
CA MET A 111 9.57 5.52 -12.35
C MET A 111 10.25 6.87 -11.99
N GLU A 112 10.76 7.59 -12.98
CA GLU A 112 11.27 8.96 -12.87
C GLU A 112 10.16 10.02 -12.75
N HIS A 113 8.91 9.68 -13.09
CA HIS A 113 7.78 10.59 -13.07
C HIS A 113 7.25 10.79 -11.64
N ARG A 114 7.76 11.83 -10.97
CA ARG A 114 7.27 12.24 -9.64
C ARG A 114 6.17 13.29 -9.74
N PHE A 115 5.24 13.25 -8.78
CA PHE A 115 4.20 14.27 -8.63
C PHE A 115 4.53 15.28 -7.53
N ILE A 116 4.54 16.57 -7.86
CA ILE A 116 4.82 17.67 -6.93
C ILE A 116 3.54 18.54 -6.76
N PRO A 117 2.79 18.37 -5.66
CA PRO A 117 1.52 19.06 -5.46
C PRO A 117 1.71 20.52 -5.01
N ALA A 118 1.07 21.46 -5.71
CA ALA A 118 0.89 22.85 -5.25
C ALA A 118 -0.37 22.95 -4.38
N ARG A 119 -0.22 23.21 -3.08
CA ARG A 119 -1.29 23.21 -2.06
C ARG A 119 -1.08 24.32 -1.04
N PHE A 120 -2.07 24.53 -0.16
CA PHE A 120 -1.91 25.40 1.00
C PHE A 120 -0.70 24.98 1.83
N LYS A 121 0.12 25.96 2.19
CA LYS A 121 1.37 25.76 2.92
C LYS A 121 1.11 25.03 4.25
N ASP A 122 1.96 24.06 4.57
CA ASP A 122 1.98 23.25 5.81
C ASP A 122 0.74 22.37 6.08
N GLY A 123 -0.29 22.44 5.24
CA GLY A 123 -1.51 21.65 5.37
C GLY A 123 -1.41 20.26 4.74
N TYR A 124 -2.24 19.33 5.22
CA TYR A 124 -2.59 18.12 4.48
C TYR A 124 -3.43 18.49 3.25
N GLY A 125 -3.46 17.63 2.23
CA GLY A 125 -4.46 17.75 1.15
C GLY A 125 -5.20 16.44 0.90
N PRO A 126 -6.35 16.45 0.21
CA PRO A 126 -7.40 17.49 0.23
C PRO A 126 -8.25 17.40 1.52
N VAL A 127 -8.75 18.54 1.98
CA VAL A 127 -9.89 18.62 2.91
C VAL A 127 -11.15 18.36 2.07
N GLY A 128 -11.70 17.16 2.22
CA GLY A 128 -13.03 16.75 1.78
C GLY A 128 -13.60 15.84 2.85
#